data_AF-A0A1B6ELF6-F1
#
_entry.id   AF-A0A1B6ELF6-F1
#
_cell.length_a   1.000
_cell.length_b   1.000
_cell.length_c   1.000
_cell.angle_alpha   90.00
_cell.angle_beta   90.00
_cell.angle_gamma   90.00
#
_symmetry.space_group_name_H-M   'P 1'
#
loop_
_entity.id
_entity.type
_entity.pdbx_description
1 polymer ?
#
loop_
_entity_poly.entity_id
_entity_poly.type
_entity_poly.pdbx_seq_one_letter_code
_entity_poly.pdbx_strand_id
1 'polypeptide(L)'
;DWNDHAIAIFKPFLVEDSFEGSLSIDYQQPAPLDLNHLSGRLKQSITLYPRETPYQVFSDVTVMPGVTLTIAPGVVMEFAPRVGLLVLGRLVARGRRGQEIIMRPITQSRKQVPNMALTKNSVRLCTMRNCSDDPQFLDKQEGFLEYLNSTTLQWVPLCDSRFSEHNARVVCRQMGREPLNSWVSHGPRVEFHPNSLTRIWSWPEPVQCTGEEARLEDCEIRLNGQLYGKRHRCSWNSQFVFVRCGQRNLPADQDYWGGIRFTNQEFEQSVFEGRVHDVVTHETVRPTESVLEFTNVTGAGLLHSQRSPAILAVYKCPVIINVNVSHCASHGISLISPQDTVSLLFNWVQHTLGVGVTIASLTGEGREGG
;
A
#
# COMPACT_ATOMS: atom_id res chain seq x y z
N ASP A 1 -13.15 -10.98 -8.24
CA ASP A 1 -13.96 -9.78 -7.94
C ASP A 1 -13.66 -9.25 -6.54
N TRP A 2 -13.84 -7.94 -6.36
CA TRP A 2 -13.37 -7.20 -5.18
C TRP A 2 -14.42 -7.12 -4.05
N ASN A 3 -14.03 -6.45 -2.96
CA ASN A 3 -14.91 -5.96 -1.91
C ASN A 3 -15.90 -4.84 -2.36
N ASP A 4 -16.16 -4.68 -3.68
CA ASP A 4 -17.24 -3.83 -4.22
C ASP A 4 -18.63 -4.28 -3.76
N HIS A 5 -18.75 -5.54 -3.34
CA HIS A 5 -19.95 -6.04 -2.66
C HIS A 5 -19.98 -5.50 -1.23
N ALA A 6 -20.61 -4.34 -1.06
CA ALA A 6 -21.05 -3.86 0.24
C ALA A 6 -21.80 -4.99 0.98
N ILE A 7 -21.49 -5.18 2.27
CA ILE A 7 -22.13 -6.23 3.05
C ILE A 7 -23.60 -5.85 3.22
N ALA A 8 -24.49 -6.59 2.55
CA ALA A 8 -25.91 -6.59 2.87
C ALA A 8 -26.09 -7.22 4.25
N ILE A 9 -25.91 -6.42 5.31
CA ILE A 9 -26.23 -6.81 6.67
C ILE A 9 -27.74 -6.99 6.71
N PHE A 10 -28.19 -8.23 6.71
CA PHE A 10 -29.60 -8.57 6.85
C PHE A 10 -30.07 -8.11 8.23
N LYS A 11 -30.70 -6.94 8.28
CA LYS A 11 -31.42 -6.48 9.46
C LYS A 11 -32.73 -7.29 9.51
N PRO A 12 -32.95 -8.12 10.54
CA PRO A 12 -34.17 -8.90 10.63
C PRO A 12 -35.37 -7.96 10.70
N PHE A 13 -36.39 -8.29 9.93
CA PHE A 13 -37.66 -7.57 9.87
C PHE A 13 -38.78 -8.49 10.37
N LEU A 14 -39.87 -7.89 10.85
CA LEU A 14 -41.05 -8.65 11.25
C LEU A 14 -41.69 -9.23 10.00
N VAL A 15 -41.88 -10.55 9.97
CA VAL A 15 -42.54 -11.29 8.87
C VAL A 15 -44.05 -11.00 8.84
N GLU A 16 -44.59 -10.55 9.97
CA GLU A 16 -46.00 -10.23 10.21
C GLU A 16 -46.12 -8.76 10.65
N ASP A 17 -47.23 -8.09 10.28
CA ASP A 17 -47.52 -6.71 10.68
C ASP A 17 -48.06 -6.64 12.12
N SER A 18 -47.24 -7.07 13.09
CA SER A 18 -47.55 -7.04 14.51
C SER A 18 -46.28 -6.87 15.37
N PHE A 19 -46.40 -6.18 16.51
CA PHE A 19 -45.26 -5.94 17.41
C PHE A 19 -44.73 -7.20 18.13
N GLU A 20 -45.47 -8.32 18.08
CA GLU A 20 -45.06 -9.64 18.57
C GLU A 20 -44.67 -10.60 17.43
N GLY A 21 -44.65 -10.11 16.18
CA GLY A 21 -44.46 -10.91 14.98
C GLY A 21 -43.10 -11.60 14.90
N SER A 22 -43.05 -12.73 14.17
CA SER A 22 -41.80 -13.48 14.01
C SER A 22 -40.75 -12.67 13.23
N LEU A 23 -39.49 -12.69 13.71
CA LEU A 23 -38.36 -12.05 13.01
C LEU A 23 -37.86 -12.94 11.88
N SER A 24 -37.56 -12.34 10.73
CA SER A 24 -36.96 -13.05 9.59
C SER A 24 -35.54 -13.53 9.90
N ILE A 25 -35.24 -14.79 9.54
CA ILE A 25 -33.98 -15.47 9.84
C ILE A 25 -33.15 -15.61 8.56
N ASP A 26 -31.95 -15.01 8.51
CA ASP A 26 -30.96 -15.31 7.48
C ASP A 26 -30.23 -16.63 7.81
N TYR A 27 -30.56 -17.70 7.10
CA TYR A 27 -29.98 -19.03 7.31
C TYR A 27 -28.74 -19.26 6.43
N GLN A 28 -27.70 -18.44 6.61
CA GLN A 28 -26.39 -18.70 6.00
C GLN A 28 -25.72 -19.92 6.64
N GLN A 29 -25.92 -21.08 6.01
CA GLN A 29 -25.19 -22.31 6.35
C GLN A 29 -23.67 -22.04 6.30
N PRO A 30 -22.92 -22.25 7.40
CA PRO A 30 -21.49 -22.00 7.41
C PRO A 30 -20.77 -23.00 6.51
N ALA A 31 -20.23 -22.53 5.39
CA ALA A 31 -19.36 -23.33 4.55
C ALA A 31 -18.13 -23.80 5.35
N PRO A 32 -17.70 -25.06 5.21
CA PRO A 32 -16.52 -25.56 5.91
C PRO A 32 -15.27 -24.78 5.46
N LEU A 33 -14.48 -24.30 6.41
CA LEU A 33 -13.28 -23.52 6.12
C LEU A 33 -12.17 -24.43 5.54
N ASP A 34 -11.76 -24.19 4.30
CA ASP A 34 -10.59 -24.87 3.74
C ASP A 34 -9.30 -24.33 4.37
N LEU A 35 -8.69 -25.13 5.25
CA LEU A 35 -7.42 -24.84 5.91
C LEU A 35 -6.21 -24.91 4.98
N ASN A 36 -6.36 -25.31 3.71
CA ASN A 36 -5.30 -25.28 2.70
C ASN A 36 -5.35 -24.02 1.84
N HIS A 37 -6.55 -23.44 1.65
CA HIS A 37 -6.80 -22.22 0.87
C HIS A 37 -7.48 -21.15 1.73
N LEU A 38 -6.77 -20.67 2.77
CA LEU A 38 -7.28 -19.64 3.67
C LEU A 38 -7.64 -18.38 2.88
N SER A 39 -8.92 -18.01 2.91
CA SER A 39 -9.51 -17.01 2.03
C SER A 39 -10.79 -16.42 2.62
N GLY A 40 -11.11 -15.17 2.27
CA GLY A 40 -12.39 -14.53 2.60
C GLY A 40 -12.54 -14.15 4.07
N ARG A 41 -13.79 -14.22 4.58
CA ARG A 41 -14.16 -13.70 5.91
C ARG A 41 -14.23 -14.83 6.95
N LEU A 42 -13.30 -14.81 7.91
CA LEU A 42 -13.33 -15.72 9.06
C LEU A 42 -14.45 -15.29 10.03
N LYS A 43 -15.56 -16.03 10.02
CA LYS A 43 -16.72 -15.85 10.93
C LYS A 43 -16.61 -16.64 12.24
N GLN A 44 -15.63 -17.52 12.38
CA GLN A 44 -15.43 -18.38 13.55
C GLN A 44 -13.96 -18.36 13.98
N SER A 45 -13.71 -18.47 15.29
CA SER A 45 -12.35 -18.44 15.84
C SER A 45 -11.60 -19.73 15.48
N ILE A 46 -10.38 -19.60 14.95
CA ILE A 46 -9.56 -20.72 14.50
C ILE A 46 -8.14 -20.64 15.06
N THR A 47 -7.49 -21.80 15.17
CA THR A 47 -6.07 -21.90 15.53
C THR A 47 -5.31 -22.59 14.41
N LEU A 48 -4.31 -21.91 13.85
CA LEU A 48 -3.37 -22.49 12.90
C LEU A 48 -2.23 -23.15 13.68
N TYR A 49 -1.89 -24.40 13.31
CA TYR A 49 -0.85 -25.21 13.93
C TYR A 49 0.26 -25.50 12.91
N PRO A 50 1.53 -25.71 13.34
CA PRO A 50 2.60 -26.05 12.41
C PRO A 50 2.27 -27.33 11.62
N ARG A 51 2.55 -27.31 10.31
CA ARG A 51 2.33 -28.38 9.33
C ARG A 51 3.57 -28.49 8.43
N GLU A 52 3.74 -29.64 7.78
CA GLU A 52 4.81 -29.83 6.78
C GLU A 52 4.63 -28.95 5.55
N THR A 53 3.38 -28.72 5.13
CA THR A 53 3.03 -27.78 4.06
C THR A 53 2.66 -26.40 4.63
N PRO A 54 3.11 -25.30 4.01
CA PRO A 54 2.72 -23.96 4.44
C PRO A 54 1.24 -23.68 4.15
N TYR A 55 0.64 -22.78 4.93
CA TYR A 55 -0.71 -22.28 4.66
C TYR A 55 -0.68 -21.28 3.50
N GLN A 56 -1.37 -21.58 2.40
CA GLN A 56 -1.38 -20.71 1.22
C GLN A 56 -2.61 -19.81 1.19
N VAL A 57 -2.38 -18.51 0.96
CA VAL A 57 -3.39 -17.44 1.02
C VAL A 57 -3.51 -16.80 -0.36
N PHE A 58 -4.50 -17.22 -1.14
CA PHE A 58 -4.70 -16.79 -2.53
C PHE A 58 -5.65 -15.60 -2.70
N SER A 59 -6.38 -15.20 -1.66
CA SER A 59 -7.24 -14.02 -1.64
C SER A 59 -7.35 -13.47 -0.22
N ASP A 60 -7.83 -12.23 -0.07
CA ASP A 60 -7.74 -11.50 1.20
C ASP A 60 -8.48 -12.21 2.34
N VAL A 61 -7.78 -12.36 3.46
CA VAL A 61 -8.33 -12.93 4.70
C VAL A 61 -8.77 -11.78 5.60
N THR A 62 -10.02 -11.80 6.03
CA THR A 62 -10.59 -10.83 6.98
C THR A 62 -11.03 -11.54 8.26
N VAL A 63 -10.38 -11.24 9.38
CA VAL A 63 -10.83 -11.65 10.72
C VAL A 63 -11.98 -10.72 11.13
N MET A 64 -13.21 -11.22 11.19
CA MET A 64 -14.39 -10.42 11.59
C MET A 64 -14.30 -10.01 13.07
N PRO A 65 -15.01 -8.95 13.53
CA PRO A 65 -15.04 -8.64 14.97
C PRO A 65 -15.67 -9.78 15.79
N GLY A 66 -15.27 -9.88 17.06
CA GLY A 66 -15.56 -11.03 17.94
C GLY A 66 -14.77 -12.31 17.62
N VAL A 67 -14.21 -12.44 16.42
CA VAL A 67 -13.44 -13.63 15.99
C VAL A 67 -11.97 -13.48 16.38
N THR A 68 -11.38 -14.59 16.87
CA THR A 68 -9.94 -14.69 17.16
C THR A 68 -9.26 -15.63 16.16
N LEU A 69 -8.28 -15.10 15.42
CA LEU A 69 -7.32 -15.89 14.65
C LEU A 69 -6.08 -16.13 15.52
N THR A 70 -5.86 -17.37 15.96
CA THR A 70 -4.66 -17.76 16.71
C THR A 70 -3.68 -18.43 15.75
N ILE A 71 -2.40 -18.07 15.85
CA ILE A 71 -1.31 -18.66 15.08
C ILE A 71 -0.25 -19.18 16.06
N ALA A 72 -0.03 -20.50 16.04
CA ALA A 72 0.91 -21.19 16.91
C ALA A 72 2.39 -20.98 16.49
N PRO A 73 3.36 -21.26 17.37
CA PRO A 73 4.78 -21.26 17.02
C PRO A 73 5.11 -22.16 15.83
N GLY A 74 6.04 -21.73 14.98
CA GLY A 74 6.51 -22.49 13.81
C GLY A 74 5.53 -22.58 12.64
N VAL A 75 4.40 -21.87 12.66
CA VAL A 75 3.50 -21.78 11.49
C VAL A 75 4.15 -20.96 10.38
N VAL A 76 4.10 -21.50 9.15
CA VAL A 76 4.52 -20.82 7.92
C VAL A 76 3.28 -20.50 7.07
N MET A 77 3.16 -19.24 6.65
CA MET A 77 2.11 -18.74 5.77
C MET A 77 2.74 -18.12 4.51
N GLU A 78 2.16 -18.44 3.35
CA GLU A 78 2.59 -17.94 2.05
C GLU A 78 1.44 -17.18 1.36
N PHE A 79 1.68 -15.91 1.03
CA PHE A 79 0.68 -15.00 0.49
C PHE A 79 0.86 -14.81 -1.03
N ALA A 80 -0.25 -14.86 -1.76
CA ALA A 80 -0.26 -14.50 -3.18
C ALA A 80 0.01 -12.99 -3.38
N PRO A 81 0.46 -12.57 -4.58
CA PRO A 81 0.78 -11.17 -4.84
C PRO A 81 -0.46 -10.27 -4.68
N ARG A 82 -0.28 -9.08 -4.10
CA ARG A 82 -1.32 -8.06 -3.90
C ARG A 82 -2.45 -8.42 -2.91
N VAL A 83 -2.36 -9.56 -2.22
CA VAL A 83 -3.32 -10.06 -1.21
C VAL A 83 -2.86 -9.71 0.21
N GLY A 84 -3.77 -9.27 1.09
CA GLY A 84 -3.44 -8.91 2.48
C GLY A 84 -4.25 -9.64 3.55
N LEU A 85 -3.83 -9.47 4.81
CA LEU A 85 -4.55 -9.90 6.01
C LEU A 85 -5.18 -8.67 6.68
N LEU A 86 -6.50 -8.66 6.83
CA LEU A 86 -7.27 -7.64 7.53
C LEU A 86 -7.80 -8.20 8.86
N VAL A 87 -7.62 -7.46 9.95
CA VAL A 87 -8.00 -7.86 11.30
C VAL A 87 -8.95 -6.81 11.88
N LEU A 88 -10.24 -7.14 11.92
CA LEU A 88 -11.30 -6.38 12.60
C LEU A 88 -11.58 -6.93 14.00
N GLY A 89 -11.38 -8.24 14.17
CA GLY A 89 -11.38 -8.92 15.47
C GLY A 89 -9.98 -8.96 16.11
N ARG A 90 -9.57 -10.15 16.53
CA ARG A 90 -8.35 -10.37 17.31
C ARG A 90 -7.37 -11.29 16.59
N LEU A 91 -6.12 -10.88 16.47
CA LEU A 91 -5.00 -11.75 16.06
C LEU A 91 -4.16 -12.12 17.29
N VAL A 92 -3.84 -13.40 17.46
CA VAL A 92 -2.90 -13.88 18.47
C VAL A 92 -1.81 -14.70 17.78
N ALA A 93 -0.80 -14.02 17.27
CA ALA A 93 0.38 -14.63 16.67
C ALA A 93 1.52 -14.62 17.68
N ARG A 94 1.70 -15.76 18.38
CA ARG A 94 2.75 -15.95 19.39
C ARG A 94 3.73 -17.04 18.97
N GLY A 95 4.79 -16.62 18.30
CA GLY A 95 5.94 -17.47 18.02
C GLY A 95 6.81 -17.72 19.26
N ARG A 96 7.90 -18.46 19.07
CA ARG A 96 8.96 -18.62 20.07
C ARG A 96 10.31 -18.50 19.38
N ARG A 97 11.38 -18.23 20.14
CA ARG A 97 12.75 -18.24 19.60
C ARG A 97 13.09 -19.62 19.04
N GLY A 98 13.45 -19.70 17.75
CA GLY A 98 13.67 -20.95 17.01
C GLY A 98 12.38 -21.65 16.52
N GLN A 99 11.21 -21.05 16.77
CA GLN A 99 9.89 -21.44 16.24
C GLN A 99 9.10 -20.16 15.93
N GLU A 100 9.74 -19.22 15.25
CA GLU A 100 9.15 -17.96 14.79
C GLU A 100 7.99 -18.24 13.81
N ILE A 101 6.97 -17.38 13.81
CA ILE A 101 5.90 -17.43 12.81
C ILE A 101 6.40 -16.74 11.54
N ILE A 102 6.31 -17.41 10.39
CA ILE A 102 6.85 -16.90 9.11
C ILE A 102 5.71 -16.51 8.17
N MET A 103 5.71 -15.26 7.71
CA MET A 103 4.79 -14.74 6.71
C MET A 103 5.58 -14.20 5.52
N ARG A 104 5.49 -14.88 4.38
CA ARG A 104 6.30 -14.63 3.17
C ARG A 104 5.46 -14.63 1.89
N PRO A 105 5.93 -14.07 0.76
CA PRO A 105 5.25 -14.24 -0.53
C PRO A 105 5.35 -15.70 -1.03
N ILE A 106 4.36 -16.14 -1.82
CA ILE A 106 4.45 -17.36 -2.62
C ILE A 106 5.55 -17.17 -3.68
N THR A 107 6.47 -18.12 -3.76
CA THR A 107 7.48 -18.17 -4.83
C THR A 107 6.82 -18.65 -6.12
N GLN A 108 6.86 -17.84 -7.18
CA GLN A 108 6.28 -18.21 -8.47
C GLN A 108 7.32 -18.89 -9.36
N SER A 109 6.91 -19.95 -10.06
CA SER A 109 7.68 -20.46 -11.19
C SER A 109 7.83 -19.36 -12.23
N ARG A 110 9.08 -19.02 -12.53
CA ARG A 110 9.53 -17.81 -13.23
C ARG A 110 8.86 -17.66 -14.60
N LYS A 111 7.71 -16.96 -14.65
CA LYS A 111 7.17 -16.44 -15.91
C LYS A 111 8.27 -15.56 -16.52
N GLN A 112 8.62 -15.86 -17.77
CA GLN A 112 9.52 -14.99 -18.52
C GLN A 112 8.85 -13.62 -18.57
N VAL A 113 9.49 -12.61 -17.97
CA VAL A 113 9.14 -11.21 -18.24
C VAL A 113 9.25 -11.06 -19.75
N PRO A 114 8.16 -10.74 -20.47
CA PRO A 114 8.24 -10.60 -21.91
C PRO A 114 9.27 -9.51 -22.17
N ASN A 115 10.29 -9.79 -23.01
CA ASN A 115 11.31 -8.82 -23.35
C ASN A 115 10.59 -7.56 -23.88
N MET A 116 10.55 -6.53 -23.03
CA MET A 116 9.87 -5.28 -23.33
C MET A 116 10.74 -4.59 -24.37
N ALA A 117 10.47 -4.91 -25.64
CA ALA A 117 11.23 -4.42 -26.77
C ALA A 117 11.36 -2.90 -26.65
N LEU A 118 12.54 -2.37 -26.98
CA LEU A 118 12.81 -0.92 -26.90
C LEU A 118 11.90 -0.18 -27.89
N THR A 119 10.69 0.11 -27.43
CA THR A 119 9.80 1.07 -28.05
C THR A 119 10.45 2.44 -27.94
N LYS A 120 10.06 3.34 -28.85
CA LYS A 120 10.74 4.63 -29.01
C LYS A 120 10.50 5.50 -27.78
N ASN A 121 11.45 5.51 -26.83
CA ASN A 121 11.33 6.21 -25.55
C ASN A 121 10.88 7.68 -25.74
N SER A 122 9.60 7.96 -25.46
CA SER A 122 9.06 9.33 -25.44
C SER A 122 9.43 10.08 -24.14
N VAL A 123 10.19 9.45 -23.24
CA VAL A 123 10.58 9.96 -21.92
C VAL A 123 12.06 9.67 -21.65
N ARG A 124 12.77 10.61 -21.00
CA ARG A 124 14.12 10.41 -20.45
C ARG A 124 14.33 11.15 -19.12
N LEU A 125 15.34 10.71 -18.34
CA LEU A 125 15.82 11.42 -17.15
C LEU A 125 17.15 12.12 -17.45
N CYS A 126 17.28 13.40 -17.10
CA CYS A 126 18.42 14.24 -17.42
C CYS A 126 18.98 14.96 -16.18
N THR A 127 20.29 14.86 -15.94
CA THR A 127 20.95 15.42 -14.74
C THR A 127 21.91 16.58 -14.99
N MET A 128 22.36 16.82 -16.23
CA MET A 128 23.32 17.88 -16.59
C MET A 128 23.13 18.34 -18.05
N ARG A 129 23.74 19.47 -18.44
CA ARG A 129 23.52 20.14 -19.74
C ARG A 129 23.54 19.25 -20.99
N ASN A 130 24.44 18.26 -21.08
CA ASN A 130 24.61 17.42 -22.27
C ASN A 130 24.00 16.01 -22.04
N CYS A 131 22.68 15.94 -22.11
CA CYS A 131 21.92 14.68 -22.05
C CYS A 131 21.79 13.95 -23.41
N SER A 132 22.68 14.24 -24.36
CA SER A 132 22.60 13.75 -25.75
C SER A 132 23.84 13.00 -26.24
N ASP A 133 24.99 13.16 -25.58
CA ASP A 133 26.31 12.80 -26.14
C ASP A 133 27.03 11.66 -25.38
N ASP A 134 26.40 11.13 -24.33
CA ASP A 134 26.97 10.13 -23.41
C ASP A 134 26.36 8.74 -23.68
N PRO A 135 27.12 7.75 -24.18
CA PRO A 135 26.57 6.41 -24.43
C PRO A 135 26.17 5.64 -23.15
N GLN A 136 26.56 6.11 -21.95
CA GLN A 136 26.15 5.53 -20.66
C GLN A 136 24.78 6.06 -20.18
N PHE A 137 24.10 6.89 -20.97
CA PHE A 137 22.83 7.52 -20.59
C PHE A 137 21.71 6.53 -20.24
N LEU A 138 21.77 5.31 -20.79
CA LEU A 138 20.81 4.22 -20.54
C LEU A 138 20.83 3.69 -19.10
N ASP A 139 21.86 3.98 -18.30
CA ASP A 139 21.98 3.50 -16.91
C ASP A 139 21.70 4.55 -15.83
N LYS A 140 21.40 5.80 -16.20
CA LYS A 140 21.01 6.83 -15.23
C LYS A 140 19.64 6.50 -14.60
N GLN A 141 19.66 6.11 -13.33
CA GLN A 141 18.48 5.77 -12.53
C GLN A 141 17.72 7.00 -12.01
N GLU A 142 18.30 8.19 -12.08
CA GLU A 142 17.71 9.43 -11.58
C GLU A 142 17.99 10.64 -12.47
N GLY A 143 17.11 11.63 -12.42
CA GLY A 143 17.24 12.90 -13.13
C GLY A 143 15.94 13.67 -13.28
N PHE A 144 16.04 14.88 -13.83
CA PHE A 144 14.88 15.67 -14.22
C PHE A 144 14.19 15.08 -15.45
N LEU A 145 12.87 15.08 -15.43
CA LEU A 145 12.03 14.45 -16.44
C LEU A 145 11.95 15.31 -17.72
N GLU A 146 12.23 14.69 -18.85
CA GLU A 146 12.08 15.28 -20.18
C GLU A 146 11.23 14.39 -21.09
N TYR A 147 10.30 15.01 -21.81
CA TYR A 147 9.38 14.37 -22.76
C TYR A 147 9.78 14.72 -24.20
N LEU A 148 9.81 13.74 -25.09
CA LEU A 148 10.11 13.93 -26.51
C LEU A 148 8.83 14.29 -27.27
N ASN A 149 8.72 15.54 -27.74
CA ASN A 149 7.66 15.89 -28.69
C ASN A 149 7.95 15.21 -30.04
N SER A 150 7.12 14.23 -30.40
CA SER A 150 7.22 13.47 -31.66
C SER A 150 7.12 14.34 -32.91
N THR A 151 6.46 15.50 -32.86
CA THR A 151 6.26 16.39 -34.01
C THR A 151 7.45 17.33 -34.27
N THR A 152 8.11 17.83 -33.22
CA THR A 152 9.26 18.75 -33.34
C THR A 152 10.61 18.08 -33.12
N LEU A 153 10.61 16.79 -32.75
CA LEU A 153 11.79 16.00 -32.34
C LEU A 153 12.63 16.69 -31.26
N GLN A 154 11.98 17.49 -30.41
CA GLN A 154 12.61 18.27 -29.35
C GLN A 154 12.23 17.69 -27.97
N TRP A 155 13.22 17.57 -27.10
CA TRP A 155 13.03 17.26 -25.68
C TRP A 155 12.51 18.49 -24.93
N VAL A 156 11.44 18.31 -24.17
CA VAL A 156 10.75 19.33 -23.40
C VAL A 156 10.80 18.94 -21.91
N PRO A 157 11.35 19.78 -21.01
CA PRO A 157 11.41 19.47 -19.59
C PRO A 157 10.01 19.57 -18.96
N LEU A 158 9.64 18.61 -18.12
CA LEU A 158 8.30 18.63 -17.49
C LEU A 158 8.30 19.45 -16.20
N CYS A 159 7.35 20.39 -16.09
CA CYS A 159 6.91 20.93 -14.82
C CYS A 159 5.44 20.54 -14.59
N ASP A 160 5.16 19.92 -13.46
CA ASP A 160 3.84 19.84 -12.83
C ASP A 160 4.08 19.76 -11.32
N SER A 161 3.53 20.70 -10.55
CA SER A 161 3.64 20.70 -9.08
C SER A 161 2.78 19.63 -8.41
N ARG A 162 1.92 18.94 -9.18
CA ARG A 162 1.12 17.79 -8.75
C ARG A 162 1.57 16.47 -9.40
N PHE A 163 2.80 16.39 -9.91
CA PHE A 163 3.32 15.14 -10.46
C PHE A 163 3.42 14.09 -9.35
N SER A 164 2.74 12.96 -9.55
CA SER A 164 2.56 11.95 -8.50
C SER A 164 3.60 10.82 -8.59
N GLU A 165 3.75 10.06 -7.50
CA GLU A 165 4.52 8.81 -7.52
C GLU A 165 3.93 7.77 -8.49
N HIS A 166 2.60 7.80 -8.73
CA HIS A 166 1.96 6.95 -9.73
C HIS A 166 2.42 7.33 -11.15
N ASN A 167 2.60 8.61 -11.44
CA ASN A 167 3.19 9.06 -12.70
C ASN A 167 4.66 8.60 -12.83
N ALA A 168 5.45 8.67 -11.75
CA ALA A 168 6.83 8.18 -11.75
C ALA A 168 6.94 6.66 -11.91
N ARG A 169 6.01 5.88 -11.34
CA ARG A 169 5.90 4.44 -11.55
C ARG A 169 5.78 4.08 -13.04
N VAL A 170 4.94 4.82 -13.77
CA VAL A 170 4.79 4.67 -15.23
C VAL A 170 6.06 5.09 -15.97
N VAL A 171 6.70 6.19 -15.59
CA VAL A 171 7.99 6.62 -16.16
C VAL A 171 9.08 5.56 -15.98
N CYS A 172 9.22 5.00 -14.78
CA CYS A 172 10.19 3.93 -14.49
C CYS A 172 9.89 2.66 -15.30
N ARG A 173 8.61 2.24 -15.37
CA ARG A 173 8.17 1.12 -16.21
C ARG A 173 8.50 1.35 -17.69
N GLN A 174 8.20 2.54 -18.22
CA GLN A 174 8.44 2.90 -19.62
C GLN A 174 9.93 2.85 -19.99
N MET A 175 10.82 3.16 -19.04
CA MET A 175 12.28 3.04 -19.23
C MET A 175 12.83 1.63 -18.92
N GLY A 176 11.98 0.62 -18.72
CA GLY A 176 12.40 -0.75 -18.42
C GLY A 176 13.04 -0.94 -17.04
N ARG A 177 12.79 -0.02 -16.09
CA ARG A 177 13.28 -0.09 -14.71
C ARG A 177 12.19 -0.61 -13.75
N GLU A 178 12.59 -1.06 -12.56
CA GLU A 178 11.68 -1.50 -11.51
C GLU A 178 10.71 -0.36 -11.13
N PRO A 179 9.39 -0.53 -11.33
CA PRO A 179 8.46 0.59 -11.17
C PRO A 179 8.05 0.83 -9.71
N LEU A 180 8.17 -0.16 -8.82
CA LEU A 180 7.79 -0.01 -7.41
C LEU A 180 8.74 0.90 -6.63
N ASN A 181 10.03 0.93 -6.95
CA ASN A 181 11.01 1.81 -6.30
C ASN A 181 11.13 3.18 -7.00
N SER A 182 9.97 3.75 -7.35
CA SER A 182 9.86 5.12 -7.87
C SER A 182 9.86 6.14 -6.71
N TRP A 183 10.51 7.28 -6.95
CA TRP A 183 10.49 8.47 -6.09
C TRP A 183 10.39 9.75 -6.94
N VAL A 184 9.74 10.78 -6.39
CA VAL A 184 9.52 12.08 -7.04
C VAL A 184 10.03 13.20 -6.14
N SER A 185 10.64 14.20 -6.77
CA SER A 185 10.87 15.52 -6.17
C SER A 185 10.67 16.63 -7.21
N HIS A 186 10.70 17.88 -6.75
CA HIS A 186 10.40 19.06 -7.54
C HIS A 186 11.46 20.13 -7.26
N GLY A 187 12.15 20.61 -8.29
CA GLY A 187 13.28 21.54 -8.10
C GLY A 187 13.58 22.43 -9.30
N PRO A 188 14.23 23.59 -9.09
CA PRO A 188 14.64 24.46 -10.18
C PRO A 188 15.82 23.87 -10.97
N ARG A 189 15.84 24.09 -12.27
CA ARG A 189 16.95 23.78 -13.18
C ARG A 189 17.93 24.95 -13.20
N VAL A 190 19.06 24.82 -12.50
CA VAL A 190 20.07 25.89 -12.35
C VAL A 190 20.71 26.26 -13.71
N GLU A 191 20.71 25.33 -14.66
CA GLU A 191 21.19 25.54 -16.02
C GLU A 191 20.23 26.34 -16.93
N PHE A 192 19.00 26.61 -16.48
CA PHE A 192 18.01 27.39 -17.23
C PHE A 192 18.07 28.88 -16.90
N HIS A 193 17.94 29.69 -17.94
CA HIS A 193 17.92 31.14 -17.91
C HIS A 193 16.64 31.64 -18.61
N PRO A 194 16.25 32.92 -18.51
CA PRO A 194 15.01 33.42 -19.10
C PRO A 194 14.79 33.08 -20.58
N ASN A 195 15.89 33.00 -21.35
CA ASN A 195 15.85 32.69 -22.79
C ASN A 195 15.97 31.19 -23.12
N SER A 196 16.16 30.29 -22.14
CA SER A 196 16.42 28.86 -22.40
C SER A 196 15.21 28.09 -22.93
N LEU A 197 13.99 28.51 -22.59
CA LEU A 197 12.75 27.78 -22.89
C LEU A 197 11.89 28.45 -23.98
N THR A 198 12.30 29.61 -24.49
CA THR A 198 11.52 30.41 -25.47
C THR A 198 11.33 29.72 -26.82
N ARG A 199 12.18 28.73 -27.15
CA ARG A 199 12.09 27.91 -28.36
C ARG A 199 10.99 26.82 -28.28
N ILE A 200 10.41 26.58 -27.10
CA ILE A 200 9.41 25.52 -26.87
C ILE A 200 7.99 26.06 -27.10
N TRP A 201 7.45 25.80 -28.29
CA TRP A 201 6.12 26.26 -28.72
C TRP A 201 4.96 25.44 -28.13
N SER A 202 5.19 24.16 -27.85
CA SER A 202 4.22 23.20 -27.33
C SER A 202 4.78 22.49 -26.11
N TRP A 203 3.96 22.38 -25.07
CA TRP A 203 4.27 21.67 -23.83
C TRP A 203 3.33 20.48 -23.71
N PRO A 204 3.78 19.33 -23.18
CA PRO A 204 2.87 18.24 -22.81
C PRO A 204 1.91 18.73 -21.74
N GLU A 205 0.67 18.26 -21.79
CA GLU A 205 -0.32 18.59 -20.76
C GLU A 205 -0.03 17.78 -19.47
N PRO A 206 -0.37 18.32 -18.28
CA PRO A 206 -0.20 17.57 -17.05
C PRO A 206 -1.10 16.31 -17.04
N VAL A 207 -0.54 15.16 -16.71
CA VAL A 207 -1.25 13.88 -16.65
C VAL A 207 -1.37 13.35 -15.22
N GLN A 208 -2.37 12.50 -14.97
CA GLN A 208 -2.58 11.80 -13.72
C GLN A 208 -2.75 10.30 -13.99
N CYS A 209 -1.68 9.54 -13.77
CA CYS A 209 -1.64 8.10 -13.98
C CYS A 209 -2.24 7.35 -12.77
N THR A 210 -2.84 6.19 -13.02
CA THR A 210 -3.20 5.19 -12.00
C THR A 210 -1.97 4.44 -11.47
N GLY A 211 -0.92 4.33 -12.28
CA GLY A 211 0.30 3.59 -11.98
C GLY A 211 0.39 2.21 -12.65
N GLU A 212 -0.60 1.79 -13.43
CA GLU A 212 -0.58 0.51 -14.19
C GLU A 212 -0.41 0.69 -15.70
N GLU A 213 -0.34 1.93 -16.18
CA GLU A 213 -0.09 2.28 -17.58
C GLU A 213 1.31 1.86 -18.06
N ALA A 214 1.45 1.58 -19.36
CA ALA A 214 2.72 1.18 -19.97
C ALA A 214 3.63 2.38 -20.28
N ARG A 215 3.04 3.53 -20.64
CA ARG A 215 3.75 4.77 -21.02
C ARG A 215 3.04 5.98 -20.45
N LEU A 216 3.76 7.09 -20.29
CA LEU A 216 3.22 8.35 -19.76
C LEU A 216 2.13 8.97 -20.68
N GLU A 217 2.15 8.62 -21.97
CA GLU A 217 1.14 9.02 -22.98
C GLU A 217 -0.16 8.21 -22.92
N ASP A 218 -0.19 7.10 -22.17
CA ASP A 218 -1.40 6.29 -21.94
C ASP A 218 -2.22 6.78 -20.72
N CYS A 219 -1.72 7.77 -19.96
CA CYS A 219 -2.37 8.29 -18.74
C CYS A 219 -3.39 9.41 -19.02
N GLU A 220 -4.41 9.53 -18.16
CA GLU A 220 -5.44 10.56 -18.29
C GLU A 220 -4.90 11.99 -18.09
N ILE A 221 -5.46 12.95 -18.84
CA ILE A 221 -5.09 14.38 -18.75
C ILE A 221 -5.77 15.01 -17.53
N ARG A 222 -4.97 15.72 -16.72
CA ARG A 222 -5.34 16.20 -15.38
C ARG A 222 -6.13 17.52 -15.43
N LEU A 223 -7.34 17.46 -16.01
CA LEU A 223 -8.22 18.61 -16.35
C LEU A 223 -8.54 19.59 -15.20
N ASN A 224 -8.44 19.15 -13.94
CA ASN A 224 -8.83 19.92 -12.75
C ASN A 224 -7.86 21.07 -12.40
N GLY A 225 -7.79 22.10 -13.25
CA GLY A 225 -7.03 23.33 -13.00
C GLY A 225 -6.63 24.14 -14.24
N GLN A 226 -6.91 23.65 -15.45
CA GLN A 226 -6.74 24.45 -16.66
C GLN A 226 -7.93 25.40 -16.84
N LEU A 227 -7.71 26.71 -16.69
CA LEU A 227 -8.70 27.68 -17.16
C LEU A 227 -8.83 27.59 -18.68
N TYR A 228 -10.07 27.51 -19.19
CA TYR A 228 -10.37 27.52 -20.63
C TYR A 228 -9.52 28.56 -21.38
N GLY A 229 -8.82 28.13 -22.43
CA GLY A 229 -7.95 28.96 -23.26
C GLY A 229 -6.50 29.11 -22.79
N LYS A 230 -6.13 28.73 -21.55
CA LYS A 230 -4.73 28.74 -21.09
C LYS A 230 -4.04 27.39 -21.32
N ARG A 231 -3.22 27.30 -22.38
CA ARG A 231 -2.29 26.18 -22.59
C ARG A 231 -1.26 26.11 -21.46
N HIS A 232 -0.93 24.91 -21.00
CA HIS A 232 0.15 24.70 -20.02
C HIS A 232 1.50 25.16 -20.59
N ARG A 233 2.35 25.76 -19.73
CA ARG A 233 3.69 26.26 -20.07
C ARG A 233 4.57 26.33 -18.81
N CYS A 234 5.83 25.96 -18.92
CA CYS A 234 6.81 26.13 -17.83
C CYS A 234 7.62 27.42 -18.00
N SER A 235 7.90 28.09 -16.89
CA SER A 235 8.87 29.18 -16.81
C SER A 235 10.27 28.63 -16.51
N TRP A 236 11.32 29.40 -16.82
CA TRP A 236 12.71 29.01 -16.54
C TRP A 236 12.99 28.75 -15.04
N ASN A 237 12.25 29.44 -14.16
CA ASN A 237 12.29 29.30 -12.70
C ASN A 237 11.17 28.41 -12.12
N SER A 238 10.42 27.68 -12.95
CA SER A 238 9.44 26.70 -12.47
C SER A 238 10.13 25.55 -11.74
N GLN A 239 9.38 24.86 -10.87
CA GLN A 239 9.81 23.58 -10.31
C GLN A 239 9.63 22.49 -11.37
N PHE A 240 10.74 21.90 -11.80
CA PHE A 240 10.76 20.78 -12.74
C PHE A 240 10.69 19.46 -11.98
N VAL A 241 10.02 18.49 -12.59
CA VAL A 241 9.86 17.14 -12.03
C VAL A 241 11.21 16.42 -12.07
N PHE A 242 11.64 15.89 -10.92
CA PHE A 242 12.78 15.00 -10.78
C PHE A 242 12.26 13.61 -10.40
N VAL A 243 12.70 12.57 -11.11
CA VAL A 243 12.32 11.19 -10.86
C VAL A 243 13.57 10.38 -10.55
N ARG A 244 13.44 9.43 -9.60
CA ARG A 244 14.40 8.38 -9.33
C ARG A 244 13.70 7.02 -9.41
N CYS A 245 14.34 6.08 -10.09
CA CYS A 245 13.90 4.70 -10.27
C CYS A 245 14.96 3.78 -9.65
N GLY A 246 14.81 3.47 -8.37
CA GLY A 246 15.71 2.59 -7.64
C GLY A 246 15.56 1.12 -8.03
N GLN A 247 16.32 0.26 -7.36
CA GLN A 247 16.34 -1.19 -7.62
C GLN A 247 15.28 -1.95 -6.78
N ARG A 248 14.88 -3.13 -7.26
CA ARG A 248 14.02 -4.07 -6.51
C ARG A 248 14.81 -4.62 -5.30
N ASN A 249 14.20 -4.68 -4.12
CA ASN A 249 14.79 -5.32 -2.93
C ASN A 249 14.46 -6.81 -2.82
N LEU A 250 13.32 -7.25 -3.38
CA LEU A 250 12.87 -8.64 -3.37
C LEU A 250 13.37 -9.41 -4.62
N PRO A 251 13.68 -10.72 -4.52
CA PRO A 251 14.03 -11.55 -5.68
C PRO A 251 13.01 -11.53 -6.82
N ALA A 252 13.45 -11.88 -8.03
CA ALA A 252 12.62 -11.81 -9.26
C ALA A 252 11.63 -12.98 -9.42
N ASP A 253 11.68 -13.97 -8.54
CA ASP A 253 10.77 -15.11 -8.38
C ASP A 253 9.63 -14.85 -7.37
N GLN A 254 9.66 -13.72 -6.66
CA GLN A 254 8.72 -13.37 -5.59
C GLN A 254 8.16 -11.97 -5.82
N ASP A 255 6.84 -11.84 -5.80
CA ASP A 255 6.13 -10.55 -5.86
C ASP A 255 5.53 -10.19 -4.49
N TYR A 256 5.36 -8.90 -4.25
CA TYR A 256 4.94 -8.40 -2.94
C TYR A 256 3.46 -8.67 -2.61
N TRP A 257 3.19 -8.94 -1.33
CA TRP A 257 1.84 -9.10 -0.78
C TRP A 257 1.43 -7.90 0.10
N GLY A 258 0.17 -7.84 0.53
CA GLY A 258 -0.46 -6.65 1.10
C GLY A 258 -0.02 -6.26 2.51
N GLY A 259 0.55 -7.19 3.29
CA GLY A 259 0.84 -6.98 4.71
C GLY A 259 -0.37 -7.23 5.63
N ILE A 260 -0.17 -6.96 6.92
CA ILE A 260 -1.14 -7.14 8.01
C ILE A 260 -1.76 -5.78 8.37
N ARG A 261 -3.09 -5.70 8.46
CA ARG A 261 -3.83 -4.46 8.77
C ARG A 261 -4.78 -4.66 9.95
N PHE A 262 -4.62 -3.87 11.00
CA PHE A 262 -5.52 -3.80 12.15
C PHE A 262 -6.38 -2.54 12.08
N THR A 263 -7.69 -2.68 12.23
CA THR A 263 -8.63 -1.55 12.29
C THR A 263 -9.91 -1.96 13.02
N ASN A 264 -10.64 -1.00 13.59
CA ASN A 264 -12.01 -1.25 14.07
C ASN A 264 -12.96 -1.41 12.86
N GLN A 265 -14.08 -2.13 13.03
CA GLN A 265 -15.18 -2.14 12.05
C GLN A 265 -15.94 -0.80 12.09
N GLU A 266 -16.29 -0.36 13.30
CA GLU A 266 -17.00 0.90 13.53
C GLU A 266 -16.07 1.86 14.26
N PHE A 267 -15.78 2.98 13.60
CA PHE A 267 -14.90 4.02 14.12
C PHE A 267 -15.49 4.65 15.39
N GLU A 268 -16.77 5.00 15.34
CA GLU A 268 -17.46 5.81 16.37
C GLU A 268 -17.67 5.04 17.68
N GLN A 269 -18.10 3.78 17.64
CA GLN A 269 -18.27 2.96 18.86
C GLN A 269 -16.96 2.76 19.63
N SER A 270 -15.85 2.53 18.92
CA SER A 270 -14.56 2.18 19.53
C SER A 270 -13.97 3.26 20.46
N VAL A 271 -14.40 4.52 20.30
CA VAL A 271 -13.99 5.66 21.16
C VAL A 271 -14.68 5.61 22.54
N PHE A 272 -15.77 4.85 22.68
CA PHE A 272 -16.57 4.75 23.91
C PHE A 272 -16.43 3.42 24.65
N GLU A 273 -15.96 2.34 24.01
CA GLU A 273 -15.78 1.02 24.65
C GLU A 273 -14.96 1.10 25.95
N GLY A 274 -13.80 1.77 25.92
CA GLY A 274 -12.95 1.98 27.09
C GLY A 274 -13.54 2.89 28.19
N ARG A 275 -14.74 3.43 28.00
CA ARG A 275 -15.53 4.19 28.99
C ARG A 275 -16.73 3.40 29.52
N VAL A 276 -16.98 2.19 29.01
CA VAL A 276 -18.01 1.29 29.54
C VAL A 276 -17.48 0.62 30.81
N HIS A 277 -17.95 1.11 31.95
CA HIS A 277 -17.81 0.46 33.25
C HIS A 277 -18.84 -0.67 33.34
N ASP A 278 -18.39 -1.92 33.49
CA ASP A 278 -19.28 -3.04 33.73
C ASP A 278 -19.91 -2.93 35.12
N VAL A 279 -21.24 -2.96 35.17
CA VAL A 279 -22.05 -2.83 36.40
C VAL A 279 -21.90 -4.06 37.31
N VAL A 280 -21.46 -5.20 36.78
CA VAL A 280 -21.29 -6.44 37.55
C VAL A 280 -19.89 -6.58 38.12
N THR A 281 -18.83 -6.34 37.33
CA THR A 281 -17.43 -6.48 37.79
C THR A 281 -16.82 -5.20 38.36
N HIS A 282 -17.43 -4.03 38.14
CA HIS A 282 -16.86 -2.71 38.42
C HIS A 282 -15.54 -2.40 37.67
N GLU A 283 -15.18 -3.19 36.65
CA GLU A 283 -14.03 -2.91 35.79
C GLU A 283 -14.45 -2.16 34.51
N THR A 284 -13.56 -1.31 33.99
CA THR A 284 -13.68 -0.80 32.62
C THR A 284 -13.38 -1.93 31.64
N VAL A 285 -14.28 -2.23 30.71
CA VAL A 285 -14.06 -3.29 29.72
C VAL A 285 -12.89 -2.93 28.81
N ARG A 286 -11.70 -3.50 29.08
CA ARG A 286 -10.52 -3.27 28.25
C ARG A 286 -10.59 -4.12 26.98
N PRO A 287 -10.54 -3.53 25.77
CA PRO A 287 -10.50 -4.31 24.54
C PRO A 287 -9.24 -5.18 24.52
N THR A 288 -9.40 -6.46 24.20
CA THR A 288 -8.25 -7.37 24.18
C THR A 288 -7.46 -7.17 22.89
N GLU A 289 -6.43 -6.33 22.95
CA GLU A 289 -5.62 -5.94 21.79
C GLU A 289 -4.83 -7.11 21.16
N SER A 290 -4.64 -7.02 19.85
CA SER A 290 -3.98 -8.06 19.06
C SER A 290 -2.49 -8.19 19.39
N VAL A 291 -1.91 -9.36 19.15
CA VAL A 291 -0.54 -9.70 19.58
C VAL A 291 0.27 -10.30 18.43
N LEU A 292 1.48 -9.77 18.26
CA LEU A 292 2.53 -10.21 17.34
C LEU A 292 3.83 -10.37 18.14
N GLU A 293 4.13 -11.60 18.56
CA GLU A 293 5.36 -11.96 19.29
C GLU A 293 6.18 -12.94 18.43
N PHE A 294 7.48 -12.69 18.24
CA PHE A 294 8.41 -13.57 17.47
C PHE A 294 7.90 -13.93 16.06
N THR A 295 7.66 -12.92 15.22
CA THR A 295 7.17 -13.10 13.85
C THR A 295 8.13 -12.51 12.81
N ASN A 296 8.30 -13.21 11.68
CA ASN A 296 9.11 -12.82 10.53
C ASN A 296 8.16 -12.45 9.37
N VAL A 297 8.14 -11.18 8.98
CA VAL A 297 7.31 -10.64 7.89
C VAL A 297 8.22 -10.24 6.73
N THR A 298 8.10 -10.90 5.58
CA THR A 298 8.95 -10.65 4.41
C THR A 298 8.12 -10.37 3.15
N GLY A 299 8.65 -9.54 2.24
CA GLY A 299 8.03 -9.28 0.94
C GLY A 299 6.67 -8.56 0.98
N ALA A 300 6.35 -7.88 2.09
CA ALA A 300 5.06 -7.21 2.27
C ALA A 300 5.07 -5.75 1.76
N GLY A 301 3.89 -5.17 1.58
CA GLY A 301 3.67 -3.74 1.37
C GLY A 301 3.12 -3.33 0.00
N LEU A 302 2.51 -4.25 -0.75
CA LEU A 302 1.72 -3.96 -1.94
C LEU A 302 0.36 -4.65 -1.85
N LEU A 303 -0.71 -3.87 -1.67
CA LEU A 303 -2.10 -4.36 -1.59
C LEU A 303 -2.88 -3.83 -2.79
N HIS A 304 -3.52 -4.70 -3.57
CA HIS A 304 -4.30 -4.30 -4.76
C HIS A 304 -3.56 -3.31 -5.69
N SER A 305 -2.25 -3.53 -5.91
CA SER A 305 -1.32 -2.62 -6.63
C SER A 305 -1.07 -1.24 -5.99
N GLN A 306 -1.67 -0.91 -4.86
CA GLN A 306 -1.34 0.27 -4.06
C GLN A 306 -0.25 -0.05 -3.01
N ARG A 307 0.59 0.93 -2.65
CA ARG A 307 1.57 0.75 -1.57
C ARG A 307 0.84 0.71 -0.22
N SER A 308 1.14 -0.29 0.59
CA SER A 308 0.63 -0.45 1.96
C SER A 308 1.79 -0.64 2.94
N PRO A 309 1.70 -0.27 4.22
CA PRO A 309 2.69 -0.70 5.21
C PRO A 309 2.65 -2.22 5.41
N ALA A 310 3.80 -2.84 5.67
CA ALA A 310 3.88 -4.29 5.93
C ALA A 310 3.10 -4.71 7.19
N ILE A 311 3.11 -3.84 8.22
CA ILE A 311 2.19 -3.88 9.35
C ILE A 311 1.58 -2.49 9.51
N LEU A 312 0.25 -2.40 9.45
CA LEU A 312 -0.52 -1.17 9.66
C LEU A 312 -1.51 -1.38 10.81
N ALA A 313 -1.57 -0.44 11.77
CA ALA A 313 -2.67 -0.36 12.72
C ALA A 313 -3.32 1.03 12.67
N VAL A 314 -4.66 1.06 12.70
CA VAL A 314 -5.48 2.27 12.56
C VAL A 314 -6.51 2.23 13.70
N TYR A 315 -6.37 3.14 14.69
CA TYR A 315 -7.19 3.13 15.93
C TYR A 315 -7.17 1.80 16.71
N LYS A 316 -6.10 1.01 16.52
CA LYS A 316 -5.75 -0.22 17.26
C LYS A 316 -4.32 -0.14 17.76
N CYS A 317 -4.04 -0.81 18.88
CA CYS A 317 -2.74 -0.77 19.56
C CYS A 317 -2.18 -2.19 19.76
N PRO A 318 -1.89 -2.92 18.66
CA PRO A 318 -1.37 -4.27 18.77
C PRO A 318 0.00 -4.29 19.47
N VAL A 319 0.23 -5.31 20.28
CA VAL A 319 1.50 -5.59 20.93
C VAL A 319 2.46 -6.20 19.91
N ILE A 320 3.56 -5.52 19.57
CA ILE A 320 4.52 -5.97 18.55
C ILE A 320 5.91 -6.12 19.18
N ILE A 321 6.33 -7.35 19.41
CA ILE A 321 7.55 -7.68 20.16
C ILE A 321 8.39 -8.75 19.44
N ASN A 322 9.71 -8.52 19.29
CA ASN A 322 10.63 -9.39 18.55
C ASN A 322 10.18 -9.69 17.10
N VAL A 323 9.58 -8.70 16.43
CA VAL A 323 9.11 -8.82 15.04
C VAL A 323 10.17 -8.32 14.06
N ASN A 324 10.49 -9.13 13.05
CA ASN A 324 11.46 -8.83 12.01
C ASN A 324 10.73 -8.59 10.67
N VAL A 325 10.78 -7.36 10.18
CA VAL A 325 10.13 -6.89 8.97
C VAL A 325 11.20 -6.62 7.91
N SER A 326 11.16 -7.31 6.77
CA SER A 326 12.20 -7.16 5.74
C SER A 326 11.71 -7.18 4.29
N HIS A 327 12.48 -6.53 3.42
CA HIS A 327 12.28 -6.51 1.95
C HIS A 327 10.88 -6.02 1.55
N CYS A 328 10.44 -4.91 2.15
CA CYS A 328 9.09 -4.38 1.95
C CYS A 328 9.03 -3.35 0.81
N ALA A 329 7.94 -3.34 0.05
CA ALA A 329 7.72 -2.42 -1.08
C ALA A 329 7.38 -0.97 -0.67
N SER A 330 7.21 -0.73 0.63
CA SER A 330 6.69 0.50 1.22
C SER A 330 7.19 0.58 2.67
N HIS A 331 6.41 1.19 3.57
CA HIS A 331 6.69 1.28 5.00
C HIS A 331 6.76 -0.08 5.70
N GLY A 332 7.55 -0.17 6.76
CA GLY A 332 7.60 -1.37 7.61
C GLY A 332 6.41 -1.43 8.57
N ILE A 333 6.50 -0.74 9.70
CA ILE A 333 5.45 -0.66 10.72
C ILE A 333 4.84 0.75 10.71
N SER A 334 3.53 0.85 10.54
CA SER A 334 2.81 2.13 10.58
C SER A 334 1.66 2.08 11.60
N LEU A 335 1.62 3.07 12.49
CA LEU A 335 0.56 3.24 13.49
C LEU A 335 -0.13 4.60 13.28
N ILE A 336 -1.45 4.58 13.04
CA ILE A 336 -2.25 5.77 12.78
C ILE A 336 -3.30 5.92 13.90
N SER A 337 -3.20 7.03 14.61
CA SER A 337 -4.04 7.40 15.77
C SER A 337 -4.19 6.27 16.81
N PRO A 338 -3.09 5.76 17.38
CA PRO A 338 -3.17 4.80 18.49
C PRO A 338 -3.90 5.42 19.69
N GLN A 339 -4.85 4.67 20.26
CA GLN A 339 -5.72 5.13 21.36
C GLN A 339 -5.20 4.75 22.76
N ASP A 340 -4.21 3.84 22.84
CA ASP A 340 -3.61 3.31 24.07
C ASP A 340 -2.07 3.19 23.87
N THR A 341 -1.39 2.69 24.89
CA THR A 341 0.06 2.48 25.00
C THR A 341 0.65 1.63 23.86
N VAL A 342 1.38 2.30 22.98
CA VAL A 342 2.11 1.67 21.87
C VAL A 342 3.28 0.84 22.39
N SER A 343 3.24 -0.48 22.19
CA SER A 343 4.28 -1.43 22.61
C SER A 343 5.05 -2.00 21.40
N LEU A 344 6.16 -1.33 21.06
CA LEU A 344 7.11 -1.74 20.01
C LEU A 344 8.46 -2.10 20.66
N LEU A 345 8.74 -3.38 20.90
CA LEU A 345 9.96 -3.82 21.61
C LEU A 345 10.80 -4.81 20.79
N PHE A 346 12.11 -4.57 20.70
CA PHE A 346 13.08 -5.46 20.02
C PHE A 346 12.73 -5.79 18.56
N ASN A 347 11.99 -4.90 17.88
CA ASN A 347 11.59 -5.09 16.48
C ASN A 347 12.72 -4.67 15.54
N TRP A 348 12.93 -5.44 14.47
CA TRP A 348 13.93 -5.21 13.44
C TRP A 348 13.23 -4.85 12.14
N VAL A 349 13.58 -3.71 11.54
CA VAL A 349 13.03 -3.29 10.24
C VAL A 349 14.19 -2.98 9.30
N GLN A 350 14.26 -3.68 8.18
CA GLN A 350 15.42 -3.66 7.29
C GLN A 350 15.04 -3.78 5.82
N HIS A 351 15.87 -3.22 4.92
CA HIS A 351 15.66 -3.30 3.47
C HIS A 351 14.27 -2.85 3.00
N THR A 352 13.64 -1.85 3.65
CA THR A 352 12.35 -1.29 3.22
C THR A 352 12.53 -0.22 2.16
N LEU A 353 11.65 -0.15 1.15
CA LEU A 353 11.66 0.95 0.17
C LEU A 353 11.05 2.24 0.73
N GLY A 354 10.09 2.12 1.66
CA GLY A 354 9.55 3.24 2.43
C GLY A 354 10.21 3.38 3.82
N VAL A 355 9.64 4.26 4.64
CA VAL A 355 10.13 4.52 6.01
C VAL A 355 9.89 3.30 6.91
N GLY A 356 10.92 2.87 7.65
CA GLY A 356 10.89 1.64 8.45
C GLY A 356 9.81 1.63 9.54
N VAL A 357 9.70 2.69 10.35
CA VAL A 357 8.63 2.84 11.34
C VAL A 357 8.03 4.25 11.25
N THR A 358 6.70 4.34 11.22
CA THR A 358 5.95 5.61 11.22
C THR A 358 4.84 5.59 12.26
N ILE A 359 4.77 6.61 13.11
CA ILE A 359 3.70 6.79 14.09
C ILE A 359 3.10 8.17 13.85
N ALA A 360 1.82 8.22 13.50
CA ALA A 360 1.07 9.44 13.24
C ALA A 360 -0.09 9.54 14.23
N SER A 361 -0.01 10.46 15.19
CA SER A 361 -1.15 10.80 16.06
C SER A 361 -2.05 11.81 15.36
N LEU A 362 -3.37 11.59 15.40
CA LEU A 362 -4.36 12.48 14.80
C LEU A 362 -5.22 13.12 15.91
N THR A 363 -4.61 14.04 16.66
CA THR A 363 -5.32 14.90 17.61
C THR A 363 -6.23 15.86 16.85
N GLY A 364 -7.55 15.74 17.04
CA GLY A 364 -8.58 16.47 16.30
C GLY A 364 -8.71 17.95 16.67
N GLU A 365 -7.61 18.69 16.81
CA GLU A 365 -7.61 20.15 16.98
C GLU A 365 -7.98 20.83 15.65
N GLY A 366 -9.28 20.84 15.34
CA GLY A 366 -9.85 21.69 14.33
C GLY A 366 -9.63 23.16 14.71
N ARG A 367 -8.60 23.77 14.13
CA ARG A 367 -8.29 25.19 14.35
C ARG A 367 -9.33 26.05 13.65
N GLU A 368 -10.39 26.41 14.38
CA GLU A 368 -11.36 27.41 13.95
C GLU A 368 -10.62 28.71 13.61
N GLY A 369 -10.67 29.09 12.33
CA GLY A 369 -10.09 30.34 11.84
C GLY A 369 -11.08 31.47 12.02
N GLY A 370 -10.78 32.37 12.97
CA GLY A 370 -11.41 33.70 13.07
C GLY A 370 -10.73 34.75 12.20
#